data_AF-A0A150RMM3-F1
#
_entry.id   AF-A0A150RMM3-F1
#
_cell.length_a   1.000
_cell.length_b   1.000
_cell.length_c   1.000
_cell.angle_alpha   90.00
_cell.angle_beta   90.00
_cell.angle_gamma   90.00
#
_symmetry.space_group_name_H-M   'P 1'
#
loop_
_entity.id
_entity.type
_entity.pdbx_description
1 polymer ?
#
loop_
_entity_poly.entity_id
_entity_poly.type
_entity_poly.pdbx_seq_one_letter_code
_entity_poly.pdbx_strand_id
1 'polypeptide(L)' 'MIDGADAYWADRGGGTVMRCPTAGCPGYPEVLAEGLTRPAAVAVQGACVYAIDEAGGGRVVRVAR' A
#
# COMPACT_ATOMS: atom_id res chain seq x y z
N MET A 1 -2.63 -4.16 6.07
CA MET A 1 -4.05 -4.56 6.11
C MET A 1 -4.22 -5.85 5.33
N ILE A 2 -5.07 -6.76 5.78
CA ILE A 2 -5.45 -7.95 5.01
C ILE A 2 -6.88 -7.71 4.51
N ASP A 3 -7.11 -7.90 3.21
CA ASP A 3 -8.45 -7.90 2.57
C ASP A 3 -8.56 -9.16 1.70
N GLY A 4 -9.46 -10.07 2.08
CA GLY A 4 -9.59 -11.38 1.42
C GLY A 4 -8.29 -12.19 1.50
N ALA A 5 -7.73 -12.54 0.34
CA ALA A 5 -6.50 -13.33 0.23
C ALA A 5 -5.23 -12.47 0.17
N ASP A 6 -5.35 -11.14 0.18
CA ASP A 6 -4.26 -10.21 -0.09
C ASP A 6 -3.86 -9.39 1.15
N ALA A 7 -2.56 -9.23 1.34
CA ALA A 7 -1.94 -8.36 2.31
C ALA A 7 -1.42 -7.09 1.62
N TYR A 8 -1.73 -5.95 2.22
CA TYR A 8 -1.36 -4.61 1.76
C TYR A 8 -0.56 -3.91 2.83
N TRP A 9 0.49 -3.18 2.46
CA TRP A 9 1.26 -2.39 3.44
C TRP A 9 1.90 -1.16 2.79
N ALA A 10 2.23 -0.19 3.65
CA ALA A 10 3.10 0.92 3.31
C ALA A 10 4.54 0.51 3.60
N ASP A 11 5.41 0.50 2.60
CA ASP A 11 6.85 0.40 2.79
C ASP A 11 7.44 1.81 2.90
N ARG A 12 7.71 2.23 4.14
CA ARG A 12 8.30 3.54 4.43
C ARG A 12 9.73 3.67 3.92
N GLY A 13 10.51 2.59 3.90
CA GLY A 13 11.90 2.63 3.44
C GLY A 13 11.99 2.74 1.92
N GLY A 14 11.11 2.02 1.22
CA GLY A 14 11.00 2.06 -0.24
C GLY A 14 10.17 3.22 -0.80
N GLY A 15 9.36 3.90 0.03
CA GLY A 15 8.47 4.96 -0.43
C GLY A 15 7.31 4.43 -1.29
N THR A 16 6.83 3.22 -1.00
CA THR A 16 5.85 2.50 -1.82
C THR A 16 4.65 2.01 -1.00
N VAL A 17 3.55 1.70 -1.70
CA VAL A 17 2.44 0.89 -1.20
C VAL A 17 2.49 -0.43 -1.96
N MET A 18 2.46 -1.54 -1.23
CA MET A 18 2.73 -2.87 -1.76
C MET A 18 1.57 -3.82 -1.49
N ARG A 19 1.42 -4.84 -2.34
CA ARG A 19 0.47 -5.94 -2.21
C ARG A 19 1.15 -7.31 -2.35
N CYS A 20 0.66 -8.29 -1.59
CA CYS A 20 1.10 -9.67 -1.66
C CYS A 20 -0.04 -10.63 -1.29
N PRO A 21 -0.23 -11.76 -2.00
CA PRO A 21 -1.07 -12.83 -1.48
C PRO A 21 -0.57 -13.29 -0.10
N THR A 22 -1.50 -13.54 0.82
CA THR A 22 -1.19 -14.05 2.17
C THR A 22 -0.59 -15.46 2.14
N ALA A 23 -0.85 -16.22 1.07
CA ALA A 23 -0.20 -17.50 0.78
C ALA A 23 1.27 -17.35 0.33
N GLY A 24 1.75 -16.13 0.11
CA GLY A 24 3.08 -15.80 -0.36
C GLY A 24 3.07 -15.14 -1.74
N CYS A 25 4.01 -14.22 -1.94
CA CYS A 25 4.21 -13.54 -3.22
C CYS A 25 4.94 -14.44 -4.20
N PRO A 26 4.47 -14.57 -5.45
CA PRO A 26 5.28 -15.13 -6.51
C PRO A 26 6.42 -14.16 -6.84
N GLY A 27 7.60 -14.42 -6.29
CA GLY A 27 8.79 -13.58 -6.49
C GLY A 27 8.81 -12.37 -5.56
N TYR A 28 8.16 -11.28 -5.95
CA TYR A 28 8.22 -10.00 -5.23
C TYR A 28 6.82 -9.39 -5.04
N PRO A 29 6.57 -8.61 -3.98
CA PRO A 29 5.34 -7.86 -3.82
C PRO A 29 5.04 -6.92 -4.98
N GLU A 30 3.77 -6.81 -5.33
CA GLU A 30 3.33 -5.86 -6.35
C GLU A 30 3.38 -4.43 -5.80
N VAL A 31 3.95 -3.51 -6.56
CA VAL A 31 3.95 -2.08 -6.24
C VAL A 31 2.65 -1.46 -6.74
N LEU A 32 1.80 -1.01 -5.82
CA LEU A 32 0.54 -0.33 -6.16
C LEU A 32 0.72 1.19 -6.27
N ALA A 33 1.65 1.76 -5.51
CA ALA A 33 2.02 3.16 -5.56
C ALA A 33 3.49 3.34 -5.22
N GLU A 34 4.12 4.38 -5.78
CA GLU A 34 5.52 4.72 -5.55
C GLU A 34 5.72 6.24 -5.48
N GLY A 35 6.94 6.68 -5.14
CA GLY A 35 7.27 8.10 -4.98
C GLY A 35 6.65 8.74 -3.74
N LEU A 36 6.34 7.94 -2.72
CA LEU A 36 5.85 8.42 -1.43
C LEU A 36 7.03 8.77 -0.54
N THR A 37 6.92 9.84 0.24
CA THR A 37 8.03 10.29 1.08
C THR A 37 7.96 9.67 2.48
N ARG A 38 6.75 9.55 3.04
CA ARG A 38 6.55 9.00 4.38
C ARG A 38 5.24 8.20 4.47
N PRO A 39 5.09 7.11 3.70
CA PRO A 39 3.89 6.30 3.78
C PRO A 39 3.80 5.62 5.16
N ALA A 40 2.60 5.48 5.71
CA ALA A 40 2.42 5.06 7.11
C ALA A 40 1.31 4.03 7.34
N ALA A 41 0.14 4.22 6.73
CA ALA A 41 -1.00 3.33 6.92
C ALA A 41 -1.70 3.08 5.59
N VAL A 42 -2.37 1.93 5.52
CA VAL A 42 -3.18 1.51 4.37
C VAL A 42 -4.55 1.05 4.82
N ALA A 43 -5.58 1.37 4.05
CA ALA A 43 -6.94 0.89 4.19
C ALA A 43 -7.47 0.42 2.83
N VAL A 44 -8.37 -0.56 2.83
CA VAL A 44 -8.98 -1.11 1.60
C VAL A 44 -10.49 -0.94 1.69
N GLN A 45 -11.11 -0.45 0.62
CA GLN A 45 -12.56 -0.36 0.49
C GLN A 45 -12.98 -0.61 -0.96
N GLY A 46 -13.79 -1.65 -1.18
CA GLY A 46 -14.24 -2.03 -2.51
C GLY A 46 -13.05 -2.37 -3.41
N ALA A 47 -12.95 -1.71 -4.56
CA ALA A 47 -11.85 -1.90 -5.52
C ALA A 47 -10.66 -0.94 -5.31
N CYS A 48 -10.61 -0.23 -4.18
CA CYS A 48 -9.60 0.81 -3.92
C CYS A 48 -8.78 0.53 -2.67
N VAL A 49 -7.48 0.85 -2.76
CA VAL A 49 -6.54 0.94 -1.64
C VAL A 49 -6.26 2.40 -1.39
N TYR A 50 -6.34 2.80 -0.13
CA TYR A 50 -6.06 4.13 0.37
C TYR A 50 -4.80 4.06 1.22
N ALA A 51 -3.85 4.95 0.99
CA ALA A 51 -2.66 5.07 1.79
C ALA A 51 -2.45 6.50 2.27
N ILE A 52 -1.91 6.67 3.47
CA ILE A 52 -1.48 7.97 3.97
C ILE A 52 0.01 8.15 3.73
N ASP A 53 0.38 9.28 3.15
CA ASP A 53 1.75 9.76 3.04
C ASP A 53 1.86 10.99 3.96
N GLU A 54 2.56 10.84 5.09
CA GLU A 54 2.58 11.82 6.16
C GLU A 54 3.54 12.99 5.90
N ALA A 55 4.18 13.04 4.72
CA ALA A 55 5.06 14.15 4.35
C ALA A 55 4.26 15.42 4.04
N GLY A 56 4.87 16.60 4.28
CA GLY A 56 4.35 17.88 3.80
C GLY A 56 2.95 18.27 4.29
N GLY A 57 2.55 17.86 5.50
CA GLY A 57 1.20 18.11 6.03
C GLY A 57 0.20 16.98 5.82
N GLY A 58 0.63 15.88 5.20
CA GLY A 58 -0.17 14.69 5.01
C GLY A 58 -1.00 14.73 3.74
N ARG A 59 -0.99 13.63 2.99
CA ARG A 59 -1.91 13.40 1.86
C ARG A 59 -2.43 11.98 1.86
N VAL A 60 -3.59 11.80 1.24
CA VAL A 60 -4.16 10.49 0.95
C VAL A 60 -3.90 10.13 -0.51
N VAL A 61 -3.36 8.95 -0.74
CA VAL A 61 -3.17 8.34 -2.06
C VAL A 61 -4.24 7.28 -2.25
N ARG A 62 -4.90 7.26 -3.41
CA ARG A 62 -5.88 6.23 -3.79
C ARG A 62 -5.39 5.50 -5.02
N VAL A 63 -5.32 4.17 -4.95
CA VAL A 63 -4.95 3.29 -6.05
C VAL A 63 -5.93 2.12 -6.17
N ALA A 64 -5.94 1.45 -7.32
CA ALA A 64 -6.72 0.23 -7.49
C ALA A 64 -6.13 -0.90 -6.63
N ARG A 65 -6.99 -1.79 -6.13
CA ARG A 65 -6.57 -2.90 -5.27
C ARG A 65 -5.97 -4.08 -6.00
#